data_AF-A0A1Y2WG52-F1
#
_entry.id   AF-A0A1Y2WG52-F1
#
_cell.length_a   1.000
_cell.length_b   1.000
_cell.length_c   1.000
_cell.angle_alpha   90.00
_cell.angle_beta   90.00
_cell.angle_gamma   90.00
#
_symmetry.space_group_name_H-M   'P 1'
#
loop_
_entity.id
_entity.type
_entity.pdbx_description
1 polymer ?
#
loop_
_entity_poly.entity_id
_entity_poly.type
_entity_poly.pdbx_seq_one_letter_code
_entity_poly.pdbx_strand_id
1 'polypeptide(L)'
;MAASLTSLPVELLTYILMNLQSPRDLYHTIQASSTCYRVFQVYRVSIFSRILSNFFHRDVTQDALCALYASRTLNLPNVAPLQLREMLATFLREYHSGTLAFPGNFEDLSSLGRAWARVDAFVLDYITGSSVVQARQLRATGDTRLRKAFFRLAIFYSCSWVDRRVCDFLDMGFHRNGRMNELFFGPMSWTEISSTDSRQWKVIRTHHIWE
;
A
#
# COMPACT_ATOMS: atom_id res chain seq x y z
N MET A 1 -30.11 -23.61 -20.83
CA MET A 1 -29.46 -24.30 -19.70
C MET A 1 -28.45 -23.33 -19.11
N ALA A 2 -28.67 -22.83 -17.89
CA ALA A 2 -27.72 -21.93 -17.25
C ALA A 2 -26.49 -22.75 -16.82
N ALA A 3 -25.34 -22.52 -17.48
CA ALA A 3 -24.08 -23.07 -17.03
C ALA A 3 -23.78 -22.52 -15.62
N SER A 4 -23.85 -23.38 -14.61
CA SER A 4 -23.58 -22.97 -13.23
C SER A 4 -22.08 -23.09 -12.96
N LEU A 5 -21.49 -22.08 -12.31
CA LEU A 5 -20.11 -22.15 -11.82
C LEU A 5 -19.88 -23.39 -10.93
N THR A 6 -20.94 -23.93 -10.33
CA THR A 6 -20.87 -25.13 -9.48
C THR A 6 -20.59 -26.43 -10.23
N SER A 7 -20.75 -26.47 -11.56
CA SER A 7 -20.47 -27.66 -12.38
C SER A 7 -19.08 -27.63 -13.03
N LEU A 8 -18.30 -26.57 -12.82
CA LEU A 8 -16.96 -26.46 -13.39
C LEU A 8 -15.93 -27.28 -12.57
N PRO A 9 -14.93 -27.89 -13.23
CA PRO A 9 -13.74 -28.43 -12.59
C PRO A 9 -13.03 -27.40 -11.70
N VAL A 10 -12.41 -27.89 -10.62
CA VAL A 10 -11.71 -27.06 -9.63
C VAL A 10 -10.57 -26.26 -10.27
N GLU A 11 -9.91 -26.81 -11.28
CA GLU A 11 -8.82 -26.19 -12.03
C GLU A 11 -9.32 -24.96 -12.78
N LEU A 12 -10.49 -25.06 -13.44
CA LEU A 12 -11.10 -23.94 -14.15
C LEU A 12 -11.60 -22.86 -13.18
N LEU A 13 -12.18 -23.27 -12.06
CA LEU A 13 -12.57 -22.32 -11.01
C LEU A 13 -11.36 -21.58 -10.44
N THR A 14 -10.26 -22.29 -10.18
CA THR A 14 -9.00 -21.69 -9.70
C THR A 14 -8.48 -20.69 -10.73
N TYR A 15 -8.46 -21.06 -12.01
CA TYR A 15 -8.06 -20.18 -13.09
C TYR A 15 -8.93 -18.92 -13.17
N ILE A 16 -10.26 -19.06 -13.07
CA ILE A 16 -11.18 -17.93 -13.04
C ILE A 16 -10.85 -16.99 -11.87
N LEU A 17 -10.70 -17.54 -10.66
CA LEU A 17 -10.37 -16.75 -9.47
C LEU A 17 -9.01 -16.05 -9.59
N MET A 18 -8.01 -16.70 -10.19
CA MET A 18 -6.68 -16.12 -10.42
C MET A 18 -6.66 -14.98 -11.45
N ASN A 19 -7.67 -14.87 -12.32
CA ASN A 19 -7.74 -13.84 -13.35
C ASN A 19 -8.66 -12.66 -12.98
N LEU A 20 -9.18 -12.65 -11.75
CA LEU A 20 -9.88 -11.49 -11.22
C LEU A 20 -8.93 -10.28 -11.15
N GLN A 21 -9.47 -9.10 -11.47
CA GLN A 21 -8.69 -7.88 -11.59
C GLN A 21 -8.61 -7.10 -10.28
N SER A 22 -9.49 -7.37 -9.32
CA SER A 22 -9.45 -6.70 -8.02
C SER A 22 -9.68 -7.66 -6.84
N PRO A 23 -9.07 -7.38 -5.67
CA PRO A 23 -9.38 -8.08 -4.42
C PRO A 23 -10.87 -8.00 -4.04
N ARG A 24 -11.56 -6.93 -4.44
CA ARG A 24 -12.98 -6.72 -4.17
C ARG A 24 -13.85 -7.70 -4.96
N ASP A 25 -13.52 -7.95 -6.22
CA ASP A 25 -14.22 -8.93 -7.05
C ASP A 25 -14.05 -10.34 -6.49
N LEU A 26 -12.86 -10.66 -5.98
CA LEU A 26 -12.63 -11.92 -5.27
C LEU A 26 -13.56 -12.04 -4.07
N TYR A 27 -13.62 -11.01 -3.22
CA TYR A 27 -14.49 -11.00 -2.05
C TYR A 27 -15.97 -11.25 -2.42
N HIS A 28 -16.49 -10.53 -3.41
CA HIS A 28 -17.87 -10.73 -3.85
C HIS A 28 -18.09 -12.12 -4.47
N THR A 29 -17.11 -12.64 -5.22
CA THR A 29 -17.20 -13.97 -5.85
C THR A 29 -17.24 -15.09 -4.81
N ILE A 30 -16.35 -15.05 -3.80
CA ILE A 30 -16.33 -16.07 -2.75
C ILE A 30 -17.53 -15.94 -1.81
N GLN A 31 -18.07 -14.73 -1.63
CA GLN A 31 -19.29 -14.51 -0.85
C GLN A 31 -20.53 -15.06 -1.57
N ALA A 32 -20.58 -14.94 -2.90
CA ALA A 32 -21.70 -15.41 -3.71
C ALA A 32 -21.71 -16.93 -3.96
N SER A 33 -20.57 -17.60 -3.83
CA SER A 33 -20.43 -19.03 -4.15
C SER A 33 -19.59 -19.78 -3.13
N SER A 34 -20.23 -20.72 -2.41
CA SER A 34 -19.55 -21.60 -1.46
C SER A 34 -18.51 -22.51 -2.13
N THR A 35 -18.72 -22.91 -3.39
CA THR A 35 -17.73 -23.66 -4.18
C THR A 35 -16.48 -22.80 -4.43
N CYS A 36 -16.66 -21.54 -4.85
CA CYS A 36 -15.55 -20.62 -5.04
C CYS A 36 -14.80 -20.34 -3.73
N TYR A 37 -15.52 -20.23 -2.60
CA TYR A 37 -14.90 -20.09 -1.28
C TYR A 37 -14.04 -21.30 -0.90
N ARG A 38 -14.50 -22.53 -1.16
CA ARG A 38 -13.71 -23.75 -0.88
C ARG A 38 -12.45 -23.80 -1.73
N VAL A 39 -12.55 -23.50 -3.03
CA VAL A 39 -11.39 -23.41 -3.92
C VAL A 39 -10.42 -22.33 -3.43
N PHE A 40 -10.94 -21.16 -3.05
CA PHE A 40 -10.13 -20.10 -2.47
C PHE A 40 -9.39 -20.54 -1.20
N GLN A 41 -10.05 -21.23 -0.27
CA GLN A 41 -9.41 -21.70 0.96
C GLN A 41 -8.21 -22.61 0.69
N VAL A 42 -8.30 -23.50 -0.30
CA VAL A 42 -7.22 -24.41 -0.68
C VAL A 42 -6.08 -23.68 -1.38
N TYR A 43 -6.38 -22.79 -2.33
CA TYR A 43 -5.38 -22.12 -3.19
C TYR A 43 -5.16 -20.64 -2.84
N ARG A 44 -5.44 -20.24 -1.60
CA ARG A 44 -5.49 -18.82 -1.16
C ARG A 44 -4.24 -18.02 -1.50
N VAL A 45 -3.06 -18.61 -1.34
CA VAL A 45 -1.78 -17.94 -1.62
C VAL A 45 -1.65 -17.66 -3.11
N SER A 46 -1.83 -18.68 -3.95
CA SER A 46 -1.69 -18.56 -5.40
C SER A 46 -2.73 -17.61 -6.00
N ILE A 47 -4.00 -17.74 -5.58
CA ILE A 47 -5.09 -16.87 -6.03
C ILE A 47 -4.82 -15.42 -5.63
N PHE A 48 -4.55 -15.18 -4.35
CA PHE A 48 -4.41 -13.82 -3.85
C PHE A 48 -3.12 -13.16 -4.33
N SER A 49 -2.02 -13.91 -4.43
CA SER A 49 -0.77 -13.44 -5.04
C SER A 49 -0.99 -13.01 -6.48
N ARG A 50 -1.68 -13.82 -7.28
CA ARG A 50 -1.97 -13.50 -8.68
C ARG A 50 -2.85 -12.27 -8.81
N ILE A 51 -3.93 -12.17 -8.03
CA ILE A 51 -4.82 -11.01 -8.04
C ILE A 51 -4.07 -9.74 -7.69
N LEU A 52 -3.28 -9.75 -6.59
CA LEU A 52 -2.50 -8.58 -6.21
C LEU A 52 -1.47 -8.21 -7.28
N SER A 53 -0.82 -9.20 -7.92
CA SER A 53 0.13 -8.95 -9.01
C SER A 53 -0.51 -8.36 -10.26
N ASN A 54 -1.77 -8.73 -10.56
CA ASN A 54 -2.53 -8.17 -11.68
C ASN A 54 -3.07 -6.77 -11.36
N PHE A 55 -3.48 -6.58 -10.11
CA PHE A 55 -4.13 -5.36 -9.63
C PHE A 55 -3.14 -4.21 -9.45
N PHE A 56 -1.92 -4.50 -8.99
CA PHE A 56 -0.89 -3.47 -8.83
C PHE A 56 -0.33 -3.05 -10.18
N HIS A 57 -0.35 -1.73 -10.44
CA HIS A 57 0.42 -1.17 -11.52
C HIS A 57 1.91 -1.41 -11.26
N ARG A 58 2.66 -1.89 -12.27
CA ARG A 58 4.09 -2.27 -12.16
C ARG A 58 4.93 -1.18 -11.48
N ASP A 59 4.65 0.09 -11.79
CA ASP A 59 5.38 1.23 -11.24
C ASP A 59 5.17 1.48 -9.74
N VAL A 60 4.09 0.95 -9.16
CA VAL A 60 3.71 1.10 -7.73
C VAL A 60 4.07 -0.15 -6.95
N THR A 61 4.11 -1.31 -7.60
CA THR A 61 4.38 -2.61 -6.96
C THR A 61 5.67 -2.57 -6.14
N GLN A 62 6.74 -1.99 -6.67
CA GLN A 62 8.02 -1.93 -5.96
C GLN A 62 7.91 -1.10 -4.67
N ASP A 63 7.31 0.10 -4.73
CA ASP A 63 7.14 0.95 -3.54
C ASP A 63 6.19 0.29 -2.52
N ALA A 64 5.17 -0.45 -2.98
CA ALA A 64 4.26 -1.20 -2.11
C ALA A 64 4.96 -2.38 -1.41
N LEU A 65 5.78 -3.14 -2.12
CA LEU A 65 6.61 -4.21 -1.55
C LEU A 65 7.59 -3.63 -0.53
N CYS A 66 8.25 -2.52 -0.85
CA CYS A 66 9.13 -1.84 0.08
C CYS A 66 8.43 -1.41 1.37
N ALA A 67 7.23 -0.83 1.27
CA ALA A 67 6.46 -0.45 2.45
C ALA A 67 6.14 -1.67 3.33
N LEU A 68 5.79 -2.81 2.72
CA LEU A 68 5.60 -4.06 3.44
C LEU A 68 6.88 -4.52 4.15
N TYR A 69 8.00 -4.62 3.43
CA TYR A 69 9.27 -5.08 3.99
C TYR A 69 9.82 -4.12 5.06
N ALA A 70 9.72 -2.81 4.86
CA ALA A 70 10.08 -1.81 5.86
C ALA A 70 9.27 -2.02 7.14
N SER A 71 7.96 -2.24 7.02
CA SER A 71 7.09 -2.43 8.17
C SER A 71 7.40 -3.70 8.99
N ARG A 72 7.97 -4.74 8.36
CA ARG A 72 8.37 -5.98 9.03
C ARG A 72 9.78 -5.91 9.62
N THR A 73 10.71 -5.37 8.85
CA THR A 73 12.13 -5.42 9.17
C THR A 73 12.52 -4.32 10.15
N LEU A 74 11.89 -3.15 10.09
CA LEU A 74 12.31 -1.96 10.84
C LEU A 74 11.44 -1.66 12.08
N ASN A 75 10.23 -2.21 12.17
CA ASN A 75 9.36 -2.05 13.35
C ASN A 75 9.60 -3.13 14.43
N LEU A 76 10.83 -3.64 14.55
CA LEU A 76 11.17 -4.64 15.56
C LEU A 76 11.49 -3.96 16.90
N PRO A 77 10.75 -4.25 17.98
CA PRO A 77 11.11 -3.75 19.30
C PRO A 77 12.42 -4.40 19.77
N ASN A 78 13.31 -3.62 20.39
CA ASN A 78 14.55 -4.05 21.04
C ASN A 78 15.76 -4.40 20.16
N VAL A 79 15.85 -3.89 18.93
CA VAL A 79 17.07 -4.04 18.11
C VAL A 79 18.13 -3.02 18.53
N ALA A 80 19.39 -3.46 18.67
CA ALA A 80 20.50 -2.57 18.98
C ALA A 80 20.71 -1.52 17.85
N PRO A 81 21.04 -0.26 18.16
CA PRO A 81 21.16 0.80 17.15
C PRO A 81 22.13 0.50 15.99
N LEU A 82 23.23 -0.21 16.28
CA LEU A 82 24.22 -0.63 15.25
C LEU A 82 23.63 -1.66 14.28
N GLN A 83 22.95 -2.68 14.80
CA GLN A 83 22.28 -3.71 13.97
C GLN A 83 21.18 -3.10 13.12
N LEU A 84 20.42 -2.15 13.69
CA LEU A 84 19.35 -1.46 12.98
C LEU A 84 19.87 -0.64 11.80
N ARG A 85 21.05 0.01 11.95
CA ARG A 85 21.70 0.75 10.87
C ARG A 85 22.17 -0.17 9.73
N GLU A 86 22.70 -1.35 10.05
CA GLU A 86 23.08 -2.35 9.05
C GLU A 86 21.86 -2.93 8.31
N MET A 87 20.77 -3.18 9.04
CA MET A 87 19.50 -3.63 8.48
C MET A 87 18.92 -2.58 7.54
N LEU A 88 18.93 -1.31 7.93
CA LEU A 88 18.50 -0.19 7.10
C LEU A 88 19.35 -0.03 5.84
N ALA A 89 20.68 -0.12 5.95
CA ALA A 89 21.58 -0.04 4.80
C ALA A 89 21.35 -1.18 3.80
N THR A 90 21.08 -2.39 4.31
CA THR A 90 20.74 -3.56 3.50
C THR A 90 19.38 -3.37 2.83
N PHE A 91 18.36 -2.95 3.58
CA PHE A 91 17.03 -2.66 3.06
C PHE A 91 17.05 -1.60 1.95
N LEU A 92 17.76 -0.49 2.16
CA LEU A 92 17.88 0.56 1.15
C LEU A 92 18.59 0.03 -0.11
N ARG A 93 19.60 -0.82 0.02
CA ARG A 93 20.26 -1.43 -1.15
C ARG A 93 19.28 -2.29 -1.97
N GLU A 94 18.47 -3.10 -1.30
CA GLU A 94 17.44 -3.94 -1.94
C GLU A 94 16.30 -3.12 -2.56
N TYR A 95 15.95 -1.98 -1.96
CA TYR A 95 14.99 -1.06 -2.55
C TYR A 95 15.47 -0.56 -3.92
N HIS A 96 16.73 -0.08 -3.99
CA HIS A 96 17.29 0.48 -5.21
C HIS A 96 17.59 -0.56 -6.28
N SER A 97 17.88 -1.81 -5.90
CA SER A 97 18.14 -2.88 -6.87
C SER A 97 16.88 -3.30 -7.63
N GLY A 98 15.68 -3.02 -7.11
CA GLY A 98 14.44 -3.46 -7.75
C GLY A 98 14.17 -4.96 -7.60
N THR A 99 14.91 -5.67 -6.74
CA THR A 99 14.92 -7.14 -6.68
C THR A 99 14.03 -7.71 -5.58
N LEU A 100 13.06 -6.94 -5.08
CA LEU A 100 12.19 -7.42 -4.01
C LEU A 100 11.24 -8.50 -4.53
N ALA A 101 11.28 -9.65 -3.88
CA ALA A 101 10.42 -10.76 -4.22
C ALA A 101 8.96 -10.44 -3.86
N PHE A 102 8.04 -10.98 -4.67
CA PHE A 102 6.63 -10.94 -4.31
C PHE A 102 6.35 -11.94 -3.17
N PRO A 103 5.46 -11.65 -2.21
CA PRO A 103 5.32 -12.49 -1.05
C PRO A 103 4.73 -13.87 -1.38
N GLY A 104 5.32 -14.90 -0.77
CA GLY A 104 4.91 -16.30 -0.93
C GLY A 104 3.98 -16.83 0.16
N ASN A 105 3.65 -16.05 1.17
CA ASN A 105 2.76 -16.45 2.27
C ASN A 105 1.52 -15.55 2.34
N PHE A 106 0.43 -16.10 2.88
CA PHE A 106 -0.87 -15.42 2.90
C PHE A 106 -0.88 -14.20 3.84
N GLU A 107 -0.11 -14.23 4.92
CA GLU A 107 -0.04 -13.14 5.90
C GLU A 107 0.53 -11.87 5.26
N ASP A 108 1.62 -12.01 4.51
CA ASP A 108 2.23 -10.91 3.77
C ASP A 108 1.37 -10.40 2.65
N LEU A 109 0.76 -11.29 1.89
CA LEU A 109 -0.19 -10.89 0.85
C LEU A 109 -1.36 -10.11 1.45
N SER A 110 -1.87 -10.54 2.61
CA SER A 110 -2.94 -9.84 3.33
C SER A 110 -2.47 -8.47 3.83
N SER A 111 -1.26 -8.38 4.35
CA SER A 111 -0.67 -7.10 4.78
C SER A 111 -0.43 -6.15 3.61
N LEU A 112 0.03 -6.66 2.47
CA LEU A 112 0.19 -5.90 1.23
C LEU A 112 -1.14 -5.40 0.68
N GLY A 113 -2.16 -6.27 0.64
CA GLY A 113 -3.52 -5.89 0.25
C GLY A 113 -4.13 -4.83 1.16
N ARG A 114 -3.90 -4.92 2.48
CA ARG A 114 -4.33 -3.90 3.46
C ARG A 114 -3.58 -2.58 3.27
N ALA A 115 -2.26 -2.63 3.07
CA ALA A 115 -1.44 -1.45 2.83
C ALA A 115 -1.93 -0.70 1.58
N TRP A 116 -2.24 -1.44 0.51
CA TRP A 116 -2.85 -0.86 -0.66
C TRP A 116 -4.22 -0.24 -0.38
N ALA A 117 -5.14 -0.97 0.25
CA ALA A 117 -6.48 -0.45 0.52
C ALA A 117 -6.44 0.87 1.33
N ARG A 118 -5.47 0.99 2.25
CA ARG A 118 -5.22 2.24 2.98
C ARG A 118 -4.71 3.35 2.06
N VAL A 119 -3.69 3.07 1.25
CA VAL A 119 -3.15 4.04 0.28
C VAL A 119 -4.23 4.49 -0.70
N ASP A 120 -5.05 3.57 -1.19
CA ASP A 120 -6.15 3.87 -2.13
C ASP A 120 -7.21 4.77 -1.48
N ALA A 121 -7.56 4.51 -0.21
CA ALA A 121 -8.42 5.38 0.57
C ALA A 121 -7.81 6.78 0.75
N PHE A 122 -6.51 6.89 1.10
CA PHE A 122 -5.83 8.18 1.22
C PHE A 122 -5.78 8.96 -0.10
N VAL A 123 -5.54 8.27 -1.21
CA VAL A 123 -5.57 8.89 -2.54
C VAL A 123 -6.98 9.40 -2.87
N LEU A 124 -8.02 8.61 -2.58
CA LEU A 124 -9.40 9.01 -2.78
C LEU A 124 -9.77 10.23 -1.92
N ASP A 125 -9.41 10.22 -0.64
CA ASP A 125 -9.65 11.34 0.29
C ASP A 125 -8.89 12.60 -0.15
N TYR A 126 -7.64 12.45 -0.60
CA TYR A 126 -6.85 13.57 -1.13
C TYR A 126 -7.49 14.17 -2.40
N ILE A 127 -7.93 13.34 -3.34
CA ILE A 127 -8.58 13.78 -4.57
C ILE A 127 -9.93 14.44 -4.28
N THR A 128 -10.74 13.87 -3.38
CA THR A 128 -12.07 14.41 -3.04
C THR A 128 -11.99 15.68 -2.20
N GLY A 129 -10.96 15.82 -1.37
CA GLY A 129 -10.67 17.02 -0.59
C GLY A 129 -9.97 18.15 -1.36
N SER A 130 -9.60 17.90 -2.63
CA SER A 130 -8.98 18.88 -3.54
C SER A 130 -10.03 19.66 -4.34
N SER A 131 -9.68 20.87 -4.80
CA SER A 131 -10.59 21.65 -5.65
C SER A 131 -10.97 20.89 -6.94
N VAL A 132 -12.16 21.14 -7.50
CA VAL A 132 -12.69 20.42 -8.69
C VAL A 132 -11.72 20.46 -9.88
N VAL A 133 -10.99 21.58 -10.05
CA VAL A 133 -9.99 21.76 -11.12
C VAL A 133 -8.74 20.90 -10.88
N GLN A 134 -8.22 20.89 -9.66
CA GLN A 134 -7.08 20.06 -9.27
C GLN A 134 -7.42 18.57 -9.29
N ALA A 135 -8.61 18.19 -8.82
CA ALA A 135 -9.07 16.81 -8.83
C ALA A 135 -9.17 16.23 -10.25
N ARG A 136 -9.59 17.03 -11.24
CA ARG A 136 -9.60 16.61 -12.66
C ARG A 136 -8.21 16.41 -13.23
N GLN A 137 -7.27 17.31 -12.94
CA GLN A 137 -5.88 17.18 -13.38
C GLN A 137 -5.18 15.96 -12.73
N LEU A 138 -5.40 15.76 -11.42
CA LEU A 138 -4.87 14.63 -10.66
C LEU A 138 -5.44 13.28 -11.12
N ARG A 139 -6.72 13.20 -11.46
CA ARG A 139 -7.31 11.97 -12.03
C ARG A 139 -6.78 11.64 -13.43
N ALA A 140 -6.46 12.65 -14.24
CA ALA A 140 -5.97 12.45 -15.61
C ALA A 140 -4.50 12.02 -15.68
N THR A 141 -3.68 12.34 -14.66
CA THR A 141 -2.21 12.18 -14.73
C THR A 141 -1.55 11.56 -13.49
N GLY A 142 -2.26 11.46 -12.37
CA GLY A 142 -1.65 11.42 -11.05
C GLY A 142 -1.96 10.21 -10.18
N ASP A 143 -2.84 9.30 -10.59
CA ASP A 143 -3.32 8.23 -9.70
C ASP A 143 -2.19 7.25 -9.30
N THR A 144 -1.32 6.90 -10.25
CA THR A 144 -0.12 6.11 -9.98
C THR A 144 0.91 6.89 -9.17
N ARG A 145 1.10 8.18 -9.47
CA ARG A 145 2.10 9.04 -8.78
C ARG A 145 1.74 9.28 -7.32
N LEU A 146 0.47 9.54 -7.04
CA LEU A 146 -0.04 9.72 -5.68
C LEU A 146 0.12 8.44 -4.87
N ARG A 147 -0.23 7.28 -5.42
CA ARG A 147 0.00 6.00 -4.73
C ARG A 147 1.48 5.77 -4.41
N LYS A 148 2.38 6.02 -5.37
CA LYS A 148 3.84 5.96 -5.11
C LYS A 148 4.26 6.89 -3.99
N ALA A 149 3.76 8.13 -3.99
CA ALA A 149 4.08 9.10 -2.94
C ALA A 149 3.64 8.62 -1.55
N PHE A 150 2.40 8.12 -1.42
CA PHE A 150 1.91 7.59 -0.14
C PHE A 150 2.63 6.32 0.31
N PHE A 151 3.02 5.42 -0.60
CA PHE A 151 3.87 4.28 -0.23
C PHE A 151 5.27 4.71 0.21
N ARG A 152 5.88 5.70 -0.46
CA ARG A 152 7.17 6.26 -0.03
C ARG A 152 7.09 6.95 1.32
N LEU A 153 5.98 7.63 1.59
CA LEU A 153 5.69 8.17 2.92
C LEU A 153 5.60 7.05 3.96
N ALA A 154 5.00 5.90 3.62
CA ALA A 154 4.97 4.73 4.49
C ALA A 154 6.35 4.16 4.80
N ILE A 155 7.21 4.08 3.78
CA ILE A 155 8.60 3.70 3.95
C ILE A 155 9.31 4.71 4.86
N PHE A 156 9.14 6.01 4.59
CA PHE A 156 9.76 7.09 5.38
C PHE A 156 9.45 6.94 6.87
N TYR A 157 8.18 6.82 7.23
CA TYR A 157 7.80 6.68 8.64
C TYR A 157 8.23 5.36 9.27
N SER A 158 8.37 4.29 8.49
CA SER A 158 8.94 3.03 8.98
C SER A 158 10.44 3.18 9.27
N CYS A 159 11.13 4.11 8.58
CA CYS A 159 12.56 4.38 8.75
C CYS A 159 12.87 5.57 9.68
N SER A 160 11.94 6.50 9.88
CA SER A 160 12.21 7.79 10.56
C SER A 160 12.52 7.64 12.06
N TRP A 161 12.14 6.52 12.66
CA TRP A 161 12.49 6.17 14.04
C TRP A 161 13.94 5.69 14.18
N VAL A 162 14.61 5.38 13.06
CA VAL A 162 15.94 4.76 13.02
C VAL A 162 17.07 5.79 12.91
N ASP A 163 16.95 6.77 12.02
CA ASP A 163 18.01 7.76 11.77
C ASP A 163 17.43 9.02 11.08
N ARG A 164 17.66 10.20 11.67
CA ARG A 164 17.25 11.50 11.11
C ARG A 164 17.84 11.76 9.71
N ARG A 165 18.97 11.15 9.35
CA ARG A 165 19.62 11.32 8.04
C ARG A 165 18.92 10.55 6.92
N VAL A 166 18.07 9.57 7.26
CA VAL A 166 17.21 8.89 6.27
C VAL A 166 16.14 9.85 5.77
N CYS A 167 15.73 10.80 6.61
CA CYS A 167 14.79 11.84 6.22
C CYS A 167 15.37 12.68 5.08
N ASP A 168 16.61 13.14 5.22
CA ASP A 168 17.31 13.91 4.19
C ASP A 168 17.48 13.11 2.87
N PHE A 169 17.67 11.79 2.97
CA PHE A 169 17.89 10.91 1.81
C PHE A 169 16.61 10.62 1.01
N LEU A 170 15.49 10.38 1.69
CA LEU A 170 14.19 10.21 1.02
C LEU A 170 13.69 11.55 0.47
N ASP A 171 13.96 12.66 1.17
CA ASP A 171 13.67 14.02 0.70
C ASP A 171 14.41 14.39 -0.59
N MET A 172 15.66 13.92 -0.79
CA MET A 172 16.37 14.11 -2.07
C MET A 172 15.67 13.42 -3.26
N GLY A 173 14.92 12.33 -3.02
CA GLY A 173 14.04 11.71 -4.01
C GLY A 173 12.75 12.50 -4.27
N PHE A 174 12.22 13.17 -3.24
CA PHE A 174 11.05 14.05 -3.34
C PHE A 174 11.37 15.39 -4.04
N HIS A 175 12.55 15.97 -3.80
CA HIS A 175 12.97 17.23 -4.40
C HIS A 175 13.24 17.15 -5.91
N ARG A 176 13.54 15.96 -6.45
CA ARG A 176 13.69 15.79 -7.92
C ARG A 176 12.39 15.97 -8.71
N ASN A 177 11.21 15.93 -8.08
CA ASN A 177 9.91 15.99 -8.76
C ASN A 177 8.92 17.06 -8.24
N GLY A 178 9.40 18.08 -7.53
CA GLY A 178 8.68 19.35 -7.35
C GLY A 178 7.62 19.39 -6.24
N ARG A 179 7.95 20.19 -5.20
CA ARG A 179 7.10 20.85 -4.18
C ARG A 179 6.03 20.02 -3.48
N MET A 180 6.40 19.51 -2.30
CA MET A 180 5.47 19.27 -1.21
C MET A 180 6.19 19.60 0.11
N ASN A 181 6.51 20.88 0.30
CA ASN A 181 7.06 21.36 1.57
C ASN A 181 5.92 21.90 2.42
N GLU A 182 6.03 21.61 3.72
CA GLU A 182 5.19 22.07 4.83
C GLU A 182 3.96 21.21 5.12
N LEU A 183 3.81 20.88 6.41
CA LEU A 183 2.91 19.91 7.05
C LEU A 183 3.57 18.52 7.21
N PHE A 184 3.35 17.90 8.38
CA PHE A 184 3.75 16.54 8.77
C PHE A 184 5.07 16.37 9.54
N PHE A 185 5.16 16.97 10.74
CA PHE A 185 6.04 16.43 11.78
C PHE A 185 5.28 16.18 13.08
N GLY A 186 4.96 14.90 13.30
CA GLY A 186 4.58 14.31 14.58
C GLY A 186 4.96 12.82 14.56
N PRO A 187 5.48 12.25 15.64
CA PRO A 187 5.84 10.84 15.70
C PRO A 187 4.57 10.00 15.87
N MET A 188 3.92 9.61 14.76
CA MET A 188 2.77 8.70 14.80
C MET A 188 3.17 7.32 14.26
N SER A 189 2.79 6.29 15.02
CA SER A 189 2.87 4.91 14.56
C SER A 189 1.83 4.69 13.45
N TRP A 190 2.18 3.93 12.40
CA TRP A 190 1.26 3.61 11.28
C TRP A 190 -0.02 2.86 11.69
N THR A 191 -0.09 2.44 12.95
CA THR A 191 -1.23 1.79 13.59
C THR A 191 -2.25 2.77 14.18
N GLU A 192 -1.89 4.03 14.42
CA GLU A 192 -2.74 5.01 15.13
C GLU A 192 -3.55 5.93 14.20
N ILE A 193 -3.29 5.94 12.89
CA ILE A 193 -4.07 6.71 11.91
C ILE A 193 -5.39 5.97 11.58
N SER A 194 -6.11 5.51 12.60
CA SER A 194 -7.41 4.86 12.45
C SER A 194 -8.48 5.62 13.23
N SER A 195 -9.45 6.14 12.46
CA SER A 195 -10.76 6.66 12.87
C SER A 195 -10.86 8.02 13.60
N THR A 196 -9.93 8.42 14.47
CA THR A 196 -10.02 9.71 15.19
C THR A 196 -9.49 10.91 14.39
N ASP A 197 -8.60 10.65 13.44
CA ASP A 197 -7.84 11.72 12.79
C ASP A 197 -8.62 12.50 11.73
N SER A 198 -9.64 11.91 11.10
CA SER A 198 -10.46 12.58 10.08
C SER A 198 -11.11 13.89 10.57
N ARG A 199 -11.26 14.06 11.89
CA ARG A 199 -11.71 15.31 12.53
C ARG A 199 -10.56 16.30 12.76
N GLN A 200 -9.35 15.86 13.07
CA GLN A 200 -8.20 16.76 13.22
C GLN A 200 -7.77 17.37 11.88
N TRP A 201 -7.92 16.63 10.77
CA TRP A 201 -7.73 17.16 9.41
C TRP A 201 -8.70 18.31 9.05
N LYS A 202 -9.88 18.38 9.69
CA LYS A 202 -10.81 19.53 9.55
C LYS A 202 -10.39 20.74 10.40
N VAL A 203 -9.84 20.51 11.59
CA VAL A 203 -9.49 21.58 12.55
C VAL A 203 -8.23 22.34 12.14
N ILE A 204 -7.27 21.69 11.48
CA ILE A 204 -6.05 22.35 10.99
C ILE A 204 -6.34 23.28 9.80
N ARG A 205 -7.38 23.00 8.98
CA ARG A 205 -7.80 23.92 7.90
C ARG A 205 -8.49 25.19 8.40
N THR A 206 -9.02 25.22 9.62
CA THR A 206 -9.72 26.39 10.16
C THR A 206 -8.81 27.39 10.85
N HIS A 207 -7.55 27.06 11.15
CA HIS A 207 -6.64 27.96 11.87
C HIS A 207 -5.62 28.72 11.00
N HIS A 208 -5.69 28.62 9.67
CA HIS A 208 -4.84 29.40 8.75
C HIS A 208 -5.59 30.32 7.80
N ILE A 209 -6.83 30.66 8.16
CA ILE A 209 -7.56 31.78 7.56
C ILE A 209 -7.91 32.65 8.76
N TRP A 210 -7.51 33.93 8.73
CA TRP A 210 -7.42 34.89 9.85
C TRP A 210 -6.11 34.81 10.64
N GLU A 211 -5.03 35.30 10.02
CA GLU A 211 -4.32 36.53 10.44
C GLU A 211 -3.47 37.05 9.28
#